data_AF-A0A1A8DHM9-F1
#
_entry.id   AF-A0A1A8DHM9-F1
#
_cell.length_a   1.000
_cell.length_b   1.000
_cell.length_c   1.000
_cell.angle_alpha   90.00
_cell.angle_beta   90.00
_cell.angle_gamma   90.00
#
_symmetry.space_group_name_H-M   'P 1'
#
loop_
_entity.id
_entity.type
_entity.pdbx_description
1 polymer ?
#
loop_
_entity_poly.entity_id
_entity_poly.type
_entity_poly.pdbx_seq_one_letter_code
_entity_poly.pdbx_strand_id
1 'polypeptide(L)'
;INVSRQQPFPSSSVTKLQIPVYDDPSEDLYSHFDHCADAIQKEASRGGRSLVYCKNGRSRSATICIAFLMKHHKVSLTEAVQRVKTARH
;
A
#
# COMPACT_ATOMS: atom_id res chain seq x y z
N ILE A 1 2.04 1.89 6.79
CA ILE A 1 1.37 0.62 6.41
C ILE A 1 2.43 -0.41 6.07
N ASN A 2 2.56 -1.44 6.91
CA ASN A 2 3.47 -2.56 6.73
C ASN A 2 2.71 -3.74 6.13
N VAL A 3 2.99 -4.10 4.88
CA VAL A 3 2.32 -5.20 4.17
C VAL A 3 3.17 -6.47 4.23
N SER A 4 3.76 -6.75 5.40
CA SER A 4 4.59 -7.93 5.64
C SER A 4 4.27 -8.56 6.98
N ARG A 5 4.27 -9.89 7.00
CA ARG A 5 4.12 -10.67 8.23
C ARG A 5 5.29 -10.52 9.21
N GLN A 6 6.53 -10.47 8.70
CA GLN A 6 7.74 -10.59 9.52
C GLN A 6 8.57 -9.30 9.62
N GLN A 7 8.34 -8.29 8.78
CA GLN A 7 9.14 -7.07 8.89
C GLN A 7 8.68 -6.21 10.06
N PRO A 8 9.60 -5.65 10.86
CA PRO A 8 9.25 -4.75 11.93
C PRO A 8 8.78 -3.38 11.38
N PHE A 9 8.16 -2.60 12.25
CA PHE A 9 7.99 -1.16 12.00
C PHE A 9 9.31 -0.43 12.23
N PRO A 10 9.62 0.62 11.43
CA PRO A 10 10.70 1.54 11.77
C PRO A 10 10.52 2.11 13.19
N SER A 11 11.64 2.41 13.85
CA SER A 11 11.65 3.06 15.16
C SER A 11 11.29 4.54 15.02
N SER A 12 10.02 4.83 14.77
CA SER A 12 9.47 6.18 14.68
C SER A 12 8.10 6.27 15.36
N SER A 13 7.81 7.44 15.93
CA SER A 13 6.52 7.76 16.53
C SER A 13 5.49 8.10 15.44
N VAL A 14 5.05 7.08 14.71
CA VAL A 14 4.03 7.20 13.66
C VAL A 14 2.87 6.24 13.91
N THR A 15 1.69 6.55 13.38
CA THR A 15 0.55 5.63 13.38
C THR A 15 0.90 4.37 12.59
N LYS A 16 0.64 3.20 13.18
CA LYS A 16 1.02 1.89 12.63
C LYS A 16 -0.21 1.12 12.16
N LEU A 17 -0.10 0.54 10.96
CA LEU A 17 -1.07 -0.40 10.39
C LEU A 17 -0.28 -1.55 9.77
N GLN A 18 -0.57 -2.78 10.16
CA GLN A 18 0.06 -4.00 9.64
C GLN A 18 -0.95 -4.87 8.91
N ILE A 19 -0.57 -5.35 7.74
CA ILE A 19 -1.28 -6.34 6.92
C ILE A 19 -0.35 -7.56 6.79
N PRO A 20 -0.51 -8.59 7.64
CA PRO A 20 0.49 -9.63 7.84
C PRO A 20 0.39 -10.78 6.82
N VAL A 21 0.56 -10.46 5.54
CA VAL A 21 0.49 -11.41 4.41
C VAL A 21 1.86 -11.85 3.88
N TYR A 22 1.92 -13.03 3.26
CA TYR A 22 3.06 -13.47 2.46
C TYR A 22 3.01 -12.91 1.03
N ASP A 23 4.15 -12.92 0.35
CA ASP A 23 4.25 -12.55 -1.06
C ASP A 23 3.95 -13.77 -1.93
N ASP A 24 2.73 -14.29 -1.80
CA ASP A 24 2.28 -15.52 -2.44
C ASP A 24 0.97 -15.25 -3.20
N PRO A 25 0.79 -15.75 -4.44
CA PRO A 25 -0.44 -15.56 -5.20
C PRO A 25 -1.70 -16.13 -4.53
N SER A 26 -1.56 -17.07 -3.59
CA SER A 26 -2.68 -17.64 -2.82
C SER A 26 -3.08 -16.80 -1.60
N GLU A 27 -2.30 -15.79 -1.22
CA GLU A 27 -2.64 -14.89 -0.12
C GLU A 27 -3.73 -13.90 -0.51
N ASP A 28 -4.73 -13.74 0.35
CA ASP A 28 -5.78 -12.76 0.14
C ASP A 28 -5.32 -11.36 0.56
N LEU A 29 -4.71 -10.65 -0.39
CA LEU A 29 -4.44 -9.22 -0.24
C LEU A 29 -5.64 -8.34 -0.62
N TYR A 30 -6.58 -8.88 -1.41
CA TYR A 30 -7.70 -8.14 -1.98
C TYR A 30 -8.65 -7.63 -0.89
N SER A 31 -8.98 -8.46 0.09
CA SER A 31 -9.84 -8.06 1.22
C SER A 31 -9.28 -6.88 2.04
N HIS A 32 -8.00 -6.58 1.91
CA HIS A 32 -7.33 -5.46 2.57
C HIS A 32 -7.24 -4.18 1.74
N PHE A 33 -7.60 -4.21 0.45
CA PHE A 33 -7.46 -3.06 -0.45
C PHE A 33 -8.23 -1.84 0.05
N ASP A 34 -9.51 -2.01 0.37
CA ASP A 34 -10.35 -0.90 0.80
C ASP A 34 -9.85 -0.26 2.09
N HIS A 35 -9.57 -1.09 3.09
CA HIS A 35 -9.07 -0.62 4.38
C HIS A 35 -7.75 0.16 4.24
N CYS A 36 -6.80 -0.35 3.45
CA CYS A 36 -5.52 0.32 3.24
C CYS A 36 -5.67 1.61 2.43
N ALA A 37 -6.44 1.58 1.35
CA ALA A 37 -6.67 2.74 0.50
C ALA A 37 -7.36 3.87 1.28
N ASP A 38 -8.36 3.54 2.11
CA ASP A 38 -9.07 4.52 2.95
C ASP A 38 -8.18 5.08 4.05
N ALA A 39 -7.30 4.27 4.65
CA ALA A 39 -6.30 4.76 5.59
C ALA A 39 -5.34 5.76 4.94
N ILE A 40 -4.86 5.48 3.73
CA ILE A 40 -3.99 6.40 2.96
C ILE A 40 -4.74 7.69 2.63
N GLN A 41 -5.97 7.60 2.13
CA GLN A 41 -6.78 8.77 1.79
C GLN A 41 -7.08 9.62 3.03
N LYS A 42 -7.46 9.00 4.16
CA LYS A 42 -7.71 9.72 5.41
C LYS A 42 -6.49 10.50 5.88
N GLU A 43 -5.29 9.92 5.76
CA GLU A 43 -4.04 10.59 6.07
C GLU A 43 -3.76 11.76 5.10
N ALA A 44 -3.98 11.55 3.81
CA ALA A 44 -3.77 12.57 2.78
C ALA A 44 -4.74 13.76 2.96
N SER A 45 -6.01 13.50 3.28
CA SER A 45 -7.04 14.53 3.49
C SER A 45 -6.75 15.48 4.67
N ARG A 46 -5.91 15.05 5.63
CA ARG A 46 -5.45 15.90 6.74
C ARG A 46 -4.08 16.56 6.48
N GLY A 47 -3.57 16.49 5.26
CA GLY A 47 -2.26 17.03 4.87
C GLY A 47 -1.07 16.17 5.30
N GLY A 48 -1.30 14.94 5.75
CA GLY A 48 -0.28 14.01 6.22
C GLY A 48 0.35 13.18 5.10
N ARG A 49 1.24 12.25 5.48
CA ARG A 49 1.93 11.34 4.55
C ARG A 49 1.88 9.90 5.06
N SER A 50 1.63 8.97 4.16
CA SER A 50 1.64 7.53 4.44
C SER A 50 2.86 6.86 3.83
N LEU A 51 3.58 6.06 4.61
CA LEU A 51 4.58 5.12 4.10
C LEU A 51 3.96 3.74 3.92
N VAL A 52 3.99 3.20 2.71
CA VAL A 52 3.56 1.82 2.40
C VAL A 52 4.79 1.01 2.01
N TYR A 53 5.05 -0.10 2.69
CA TYR A 53 6.23 -0.92 2.43
C TYR A 53 5.97 -2.41 2.62
N CYS A 54 6.80 -3.22 1.97
CA CYS A 54 6.92 -4.66 2.18
C CYS A 54 8.39 -5.07 2.02
N LYS A 55 8.72 -6.34 2.32
CA LYS A 55 10.10 -6.85 2.36
C LYS A 55 11.01 -6.34 1.22
N ASN A 56 10.58 -6.49 -0.02
CA ASN A 56 11.38 -6.13 -1.20
C ASN A 56 10.87 -4.86 -1.90
N GLY A 57 9.74 -4.28 -1.45
CA GLY A 57 9.11 -3.15 -2.13
C GLY A 57 8.75 -3.40 -3.60
N ARG A 58 8.38 -4.62 -4.00
CA ARG A 58 8.11 -4.95 -5.41
C ARG A 58 6.66 -5.34 -5.70
N SER A 59 6.13 -6.25 -4.90
CA SER A 59 4.79 -6.83 -5.11
C SER A 59 3.78 -6.18 -4.15
N ARG A 60 3.53 -6.77 -2.98
CA ARG A 60 2.52 -6.35 -1.99
C ARG A 60 2.36 -4.83 -1.78
N SER A 61 3.45 -4.11 -1.49
CA SER A 61 3.36 -2.66 -1.26
C SER A 61 2.99 -1.87 -2.51
N ALA A 62 3.46 -2.29 -3.69
CA ALA A 62 3.10 -1.68 -4.96
C ALA A 62 1.63 -1.95 -5.29
N THR A 63 1.15 -3.17 -5.03
CA THR A 63 -0.27 -3.55 -5.20
C THR A 63 -1.19 -2.69 -4.34
N ILE A 64 -0.84 -2.41 -3.08
CA ILE A 64 -1.62 -1.50 -2.22
C ILE A 64 -1.64 -0.07 -2.77
N CYS A 65 -0.52 0.44 -3.30
CA CYS A 65 -0.49 1.74 -3.95
C CYS A 65 -1.38 1.79 -5.21
N ILE A 66 -1.38 0.71 -6.01
CA ILE A 66 -2.24 0.58 -7.19
C ILE A 66 -3.71 0.60 -6.77
N ALA A 67 -4.10 -0.18 -5.76
CA ALA A 67 -5.46 -0.21 -5.25
C ALA A 67 -5.92 1.17 -4.74
N PHE A 68 -5.05 1.89 -4.03
CA PHE A 68 -5.32 3.27 -3.60
C PHE A 68 -5.58 4.20 -4.78
N LEU A 69 -4.73 4.19 -5.81
CA LEU A 69 -4.90 5.02 -7.00
C LEU A 69 -6.21 4.70 -7.72
N MET A 70 -6.52 3.42 -7.92
CA MET A 70 -7.78 3.03 -8.56
C MET A 70 -8.99 3.50 -7.75
N LYS A 71 -8.99 3.31 -6.42
CA LYS A 71 -10.12 3.65 -5.56
C LYS A 71 -10.34 5.14 -5.41
N HIS A 72 -9.29 5.90 -5.07
CA HIS A 72 -9.42 7.30 -4.64
C HIS A 72 -9.04 8.29 -5.74
N HIS A 73 -8.18 7.92 -6.69
CA HIS A 73 -7.85 8.77 -7.83
C HIS A 73 -8.66 8.39 -9.10
N LYS A 74 -9.50 7.35 -9.03
CA LYS A 74 -10.41 6.91 -10.11
C LYS A 74 -9.72 6.64 -11.45
N VAL A 75 -8.46 6.20 -11.39
CA VAL A 75 -7.68 5.82 -12.58
C VAL A 75 -7.86 4.34 -12.91
N SER A 76 -7.65 3.98 -14.18
CA SER A 76 -7.67 2.58 -14.62
C SER A 76 -6.52 1.76 -14.00
N LEU A 77 -6.65 0.43 -13.97
CA LEU A 77 -5.57 -0.46 -13.54
C LEU A 77 -4.27 -0.21 -14.33
N THR A 78 -4.38 -0.11 -15.65
CA THR A 78 -3.23 0.13 -16.55
C THR A 78 -2.51 1.43 -16.19
N GLU A 79 -3.28 2.50 -15.97
CA GLU A 79 -2.73 3.79 -15.58
C GLU A 79 -2.10 3.75 -14.19
N ALA A 80 -2.77 3.15 -13.20
CA ALA A 80 -2.25 3.01 -11.84
C ALA A 80 -0.92 2.24 -11.82
N VAL A 81 -0.84 1.12 -12.54
CA VAL A 81 0.38 0.33 -12.70
C VAL A 81 1.49 1.18 -13.32
N GLN A 82 1.19 1.94 -14.38
CA GLN A 82 2.19 2.78 -15.04
C GLN A 82 2.70 3.88 -14.12
N ARG A 83 1.81 4.56 -13.38
CA ARG A 83 2.19 5.59 -12.39
C ARG A 83 3.12 5.02 -11.32
N VAL A 84 2.79 3.85 -10.77
CA VAL A 84 3.62 3.20 -9.74
C VAL A 84 4.95 2.73 -10.30
N LYS A 85 4.99 2.21 -11.53
CA LYS A 85 6.24 1.87 -12.23
C LYS A 85 7.14 3.09 -12.36
N THR A 86 6.66 4.17 -13.00
CA THR A 86 7.43 5.40 -13.22
C THR A 86 7.99 6.00 -11.92
N ALA A 87 7.27 5.90 -10.80
CA ALA A 87 7.72 6.43 -9.51
C ALA A 87 8.76 5.56 -8.77
N ARG A 88 9.05 4.35 -9.26
CA ARG A 88 9.94 3.36 -8.60
C ARG A 88 11.11 2.92 -9.48
N HIS A 89 11.33 3.60 -10.61
CA HIS A 89 12.39 3.36 -11.57
C HIS A 89 13.54 4.35 -11.39
#